data_AF-A0A9P7DSX1-F1
#
_entry.id   AF-A0A9P7DSX1-F1
#
_cell.length_a   1.000
_cell.length_b   1.000
_cell.length_c   1.000
_cell.angle_alpha   90.00
_cell.angle_beta   90.00
_cell.angle_gamma   90.00
#
_symmetry.space_group_name_H-M   'P 1'
#
loop_
_entity.id
_entity.type
_entity.pdbx_description
1 polymer ?
#
loop_
_entity_poly.entity_id
_entity_poly.type
_entity_poly.pdbx_seq_one_letter_code
_entity_poly.pdbx_strand_id
1 'polypeptide(L)'
;MPRIRNDPNLNICPDYASEVFANIRAQLVNENTTEAQAMQLLRNIWEVNNDAIKVLWQQQVDEDRERQQQHQRIDEDERERLEQVRIEEEEAARKEERKKNKYKFIPILETGIPDEPAITPCSYALKKLDKGEYVELWYFTNDGLDEASIKKTIDDDAMILSTLADGSTAWVSSASTRSARSVINDENLPFEEFCQACPRFLTAI
;
A
#
# COMPACT_ATOMS: atom_id res chain seq x y z
N MET A 1 15.78 31.79 40.25
CA MET A 1 17.10 31.55 40.91
C MET A 1 18.17 31.48 39.84
N PRO A 2 19.37 32.03 40.06
CA PRO A 2 20.50 31.81 39.15
C PRO A 2 20.84 30.30 39.11
N ARG A 3 21.08 29.76 37.91
CA ARG A 3 21.38 28.33 37.70
C ARG A 3 22.77 28.02 38.26
N ILE A 4 22.87 27.00 39.10
CA ILE A 4 24.15 26.51 39.60
C ILE A 4 24.84 25.81 38.43
N ARG A 5 26.11 26.14 38.18
CA ARG A 5 26.88 25.63 37.03
C ARG A 5 27.83 24.48 37.37
N ASN A 6 28.26 24.41 38.63
CA ASN A 6 29.21 23.42 39.11
C ASN A 6 28.55 22.56 40.19
N ASP A 7 28.82 21.26 40.17
CA ASP A 7 28.25 20.32 41.13
C ASP A 7 28.81 20.59 42.55
N PRO A 8 27.95 20.99 43.51
CA PRO A 8 28.38 21.28 44.88
C PRO A 8 28.89 20.05 45.63
N ASN A 9 28.54 18.84 45.17
CA ASN A 9 29.03 17.60 45.77
C ASN A 9 30.52 17.36 45.51
N LEU A 10 31.10 18.04 44.51
CA LEU A 10 32.53 17.96 44.19
C LEU A 10 33.36 18.99 44.94
N ASN A 11 32.73 19.91 45.69
CA ASN A 11 33.45 20.91 46.46
C ASN A 11 34.07 20.31 47.72
N ILE A 12 35.35 20.57 47.93
CA ILE A 12 36.10 20.14 49.10
C ILE A 12 36.15 21.30 50.10
N CYS A 13 35.96 21.00 51.39
CA CYS A 13 36.08 21.97 52.46
C CYS A 13 37.51 22.54 52.50
N PRO A 14 37.69 23.87 52.45
CA PRO A 14 39.00 24.48 52.57
C PRO A 14 39.70 24.07 53.87
N ASP A 15 41.02 23.91 53.82
CA ASP A 15 41.80 23.65 55.02
C ASP A 15 41.92 24.92 55.88
N TYR A 16 40.96 25.11 56.77
CA TYR A 16 40.92 26.23 57.70
C TYR A 16 42.03 26.20 58.77
N ALA A 17 42.85 25.14 58.85
CA ALA A 17 44.05 25.11 59.69
C ALA A 17 45.27 25.77 59.02
N SER A 18 45.24 25.95 57.69
CA SER A 18 46.31 26.61 56.93
C SER A 18 46.56 28.05 57.39
N GLU A 19 47.80 28.52 57.29
CA GLU A 19 48.22 29.89 57.65
C GLU A 19 47.47 30.97 56.88
N VAL A 20 46.94 30.66 55.69
CA VAL A 20 46.13 31.58 54.88
C VAL A 20 44.91 32.10 55.66
N PHE A 21 44.35 31.27 56.55
CA PHE A 21 43.19 31.62 57.36
C PHE A 21 43.55 32.11 58.78
N ALA A 22 44.85 32.25 59.12
CA ALA A 22 45.30 32.61 60.47
C ALA A 22 44.71 33.95 60.95
N ASN A 23 44.67 34.96 60.08
CA ASN A 23 44.09 36.27 60.41
C ASN A 23 42.59 36.18 60.74
N ILE A 24 41.84 35.33 60.02
CA ILE A 24 40.41 35.14 60.24
C ILE A 24 40.18 34.35 61.53
N ARG A 25 41.01 33.32 61.82
CA ARG A 25 40.96 32.59 63.09
C ARG A 25 41.25 33.52 64.28
N ALA A 26 42.27 34.37 64.19
CA ALA A 26 42.64 35.30 65.25
C ALA A 26 41.52 36.29 65.59
N GLN A 27 40.70 36.70 64.61
CA GLN A 27 39.53 37.57 64.86
C GLN A 27 38.36 36.86 65.56
N LEU A 28 38.30 35.53 65.46
CA LEU A 28 37.25 34.71 66.07
C LEU A 28 37.63 34.21 67.47
N VAL A 29 38.90 34.32 67.86
CA VAL A 29 39.40 33.95 69.20
C VAL A 29 39.11 35.07 70.19
N ASN A 30 38.48 34.72 71.31
CA ASN A 30 38.19 35.62 72.43
C ASN A 30 38.29 34.84 73.75
N GLU A 31 38.04 35.49 74.90
CA GLU A 31 38.13 34.84 76.23
C GLU A 31 37.30 33.55 76.37
N ASN A 32 36.28 33.36 75.52
CA ASN A 32 35.38 32.21 75.54
C ASN A 32 35.54 31.27 74.33
N THR A 33 36.43 31.57 73.38
CA THR A 33 36.55 30.82 72.11
C THR A 33 38.01 30.53 71.79
N THR A 34 38.37 29.25 71.81
CA THR A 34 39.71 28.76 71.46
C THR A 34 39.91 28.68 69.94
N GLU A 35 41.17 28.66 69.49
CA GLU A 35 41.49 28.56 68.05
C GLU A 35 40.93 27.29 67.39
N ALA A 36 40.87 26.17 68.13
CA ALA A 36 40.23 24.94 67.68
C ALA A 36 38.71 25.11 67.45
N GLN A 37 38.03 25.86 68.33
CA GLN A 37 36.61 26.17 68.18
C GLN A 37 36.36 27.15 67.02
N ALA A 38 37.26 28.10 66.78
CA ALA A 38 37.19 29.00 65.63
C ALA A 38 37.31 28.24 64.29
N MET A 39 38.22 27.26 64.20
CA MET A 39 38.31 26.38 63.03
C MET A 39 37.05 25.56 62.80
N GLN A 40 36.48 25.00 63.87
CA GLN A 40 35.25 24.22 63.78
C GLN A 40 34.07 25.09 63.34
N LEU A 41 33.99 26.34 63.82
CA LEU A 41 32.95 27.28 63.40
C LEU A 41 33.03 27.56 61.88
N LEU A 42 34.24 27.80 61.35
CA LEU A 42 34.44 28.03 59.92
C LEU A 42 34.04 26.82 59.07
N ARG A 43 34.38 25.60 59.53
CA ARG A 43 33.93 24.36 58.88
C ARG A 43 32.41 24.23 58.89
N ASN A 44 31.77 24.45 60.04
CA ASN A 44 30.32 24.35 60.18
C ASN A 44 29.61 25.37 59.26
N ILE A 45 30.11 26.60 59.16
CA ILE A 45 29.55 27.62 58.25
C ILE A 45 29.66 27.15 56.80
N TRP A 46 30.82 26.60 56.41
CA TRP A 46 31.02 26.07 55.06
C TRP A 46 30.08 24.89 54.77
N GLU A 47 29.94 23.95 55.71
CA GLU A 47 29.06 22.77 55.58
C GLU A 47 27.60 23.20 55.40
N VAL A 48 27.09 24.09 56.25
CA VAL A 48 25.71 24.60 56.15
C VAL A 48 25.47 25.27 54.80
N ASN A 49 26.42 26.09 54.34
CA ASN A 49 26.29 26.74 53.04
C ASN A 49 26.37 25.74 51.88
N ASN A 50 27.32 24.80 51.92
CA ASN A 50 27.47 23.79 50.88
C ASN A 50 26.24 22.89 50.80
N ASP A 51 25.66 22.50 51.93
CA ASP A 51 24.46 21.67 51.99
C ASP A 51 23.23 22.42 51.47
N ALA A 52 23.09 23.72 51.77
CA ALA A 52 22.05 24.55 51.17
C ALA A 52 22.17 24.61 49.63
N ILE A 53 23.39 24.73 49.11
CA ILE A 53 23.64 24.75 47.66
C ILE A 53 23.37 23.36 47.04
N LYS A 54 23.72 22.25 47.72
CA LYS A 54 23.39 20.89 47.26
C LYS A 54 21.88 20.67 47.14
N VAL A 55 21.08 21.17 48.08
CA VAL A 55 19.61 21.07 48.01
C VAL A 55 19.09 21.80 46.77
N LEU A 56 19.56 23.02 46.52
CA LEU A 56 19.19 23.78 45.32
C LEU A 56 19.64 23.10 44.02
N TRP A 57 20.84 22.49 44.02
CA TRP A 57 21.35 21.72 42.89
C TRP A 57 20.49 20.49 42.61
N GLN A 58 20.12 19.74 43.65
CA GLN A 58 19.28 18.57 43.52
C GLN A 58 17.91 18.93 42.93
N GLN A 59 17.30 20.00 43.44
CA GLN A 59 16.05 20.52 42.87
C GLN A 59 16.19 20.87 41.39
N GLN A 60 17.28 21.53 41.00
CA GLN A 60 17.54 21.88 39.60
C GLN A 60 17.70 20.63 38.70
N VAL A 61 18.41 19.60 39.18
CA VAL A 61 18.59 18.34 38.46
C VAL A 61 17.26 17.59 38.29
N ASP A 62 16.42 17.60 39.32
CA ASP A 62 15.11 16.96 39.27
C ASP A 62 14.18 17.70 38.30
N GLU A 63 14.14 19.04 38.34
CA GLU A 63 13.38 19.86 37.38
C GLU A 63 13.86 19.65 35.93
N ASP A 64 15.17 19.53 35.71
CA ASP A 64 15.72 19.24 34.38
C ASP A 64 15.32 17.84 33.89
N ARG A 65 15.36 16.85 34.78
CA ARG A 65 14.97 15.47 34.48
C ARG A 65 13.49 15.38 34.13
N GLU A 66 12.62 16.05 34.90
CA GLU A 66 11.18 16.10 34.63
C GLU A 66 10.89 16.75 33.28
N ARG A 67 11.56 17.87 32.95
CA ARG A 67 11.42 18.53 31.65
C ARG A 67 11.86 17.63 30.50
N GLN A 68 12.97 16.92 30.65
CA GLN A 68 13.43 15.97 29.64
C GLN A 68 12.43 14.83 29.43
N GLN A 69 11.90 14.25 30.52
CA GLN A 69 10.89 13.19 30.43
C GLN A 69 9.59 13.67 29.79
N GLN A 70 9.12 14.88 30.12
CA GLN A 70 7.94 15.46 29.48
C GLN A 70 8.17 15.67 27.99
N HIS A 71 9.33 16.21 27.60
CA HIS A 71 9.65 16.42 26.19
C HIS A 71 9.71 15.09 25.42
N GLN A 72 10.35 14.07 25.99
CA GLN A 72 10.40 12.73 25.40
C GLN A 72 9.01 12.13 25.19
N ARG A 73 8.10 12.27 26.17
CA ARG A 73 6.72 11.80 26.04
C ARG A 73 5.96 12.52 24.94
N ILE A 74 6.12 13.83 24.83
CA ILE A 74 5.47 14.62 23.76
C ILE A 74 5.99 14.17 22.39
N ASP A 75 7.30 13.98 22.25
CA ASP A 75 7.91 13.53 21.00
C ASP A 75 7.46 12.10 20.63
N GLU A 76 7.31 11.20 21.60
CA GLU A 76 6.79 9.85 21.40
C GLU A 76 5.33 9.88 20.95
N ASP A 77 4.47 10.62 21.67
CA ASP A 77 3.05 10.80 21.31
C ASP A 77 2.89 11.40 19.91
N GLU A 78 3.73 12.37 19.54
CA GLU A 78 3.69 12.98 18.20
C GLU A 78 4.09 11.97 17.11
N ARG A 79 5.12 11.16 17.35
CA ARG A 79 5.53 10.10 16.42
C ARG A 79 4.45 9.05 16.24
N GLU A 80 3.80 8.62 17.32
CA GLU A 80 2.71 7.65 17.26
C GLU A 80 1.52 8.20 16.48
N ARG A 81 1.16 9.47 16.67
CA ARG A 81 0.10 10.14 15.90
C ARG A 81 0.44 10.22 14.41
N LEU A 82 1.66 10.60 14.07
CA LEU A 82 2.12 10.66 12.67
C LEU A 82 2.10 9.27 12.01
N GLU A 83 2.48 8.23 12.74
CA GLU A 83 2.44 6.85 12.27
C GLU A 83 0.99 6.39 12.01
N GLN A 84 0.08 6.67 12.94
CA GLN A 84 -1.35 6.35 12.78
C GLN A 84 -1.94 7.04 11.55
N VAL A 85 -1.68 8.34 11.38
CA VAL A 85 -2.15 9.09 10.20
C VAL A 85 -1.60 8.48 8.91
N ARG A 86 -0.32 8.07 8.88
CA ARG A 86 0.28 7.43 7.70
C ARG A 86 -0.40 6.10 7.36
N ILE A 87 -0.69 5.28 8.36
CA ILE A 87 -1.38 3.99 8.18
C ILE A 87 -2.80 4.24 7.65
N GLU A 88 -3.53 5.19 8.24
CA GLU A 88 -4.88 5.55 7.80
C GLU A 88 -4.90 6.07 6.36
N GLU A 89 -3.93 6.92 6.00
CA GLU A 89 -3.78 7.45 4.64
C GLU A 89 -3.45 6.34 3.62
N GLU A 90 -2.55 5.42 3.95
CA GLU A 90 -2.22 4.29 3.07
C GLU A 90 -3.42 3.36 2.90
N GLU A 91 -4.17 3.07 3.97
CA GLU A 91 -5.35 2.23 3.90
C GLU A 91 -6.48 2.91 3.09
N ALA A 92 -6.67 4.22 3.27
CA ALA A 92 -7.61 5.00 2.48
C ALA A 92 -7.24 5.00 0.99
N ALA A 93 -5.97 5.22 0.66
CA ALA A 93 -5.46 5.17 -0.72
C ALA A 93 -5.67 3.78 -1.33
N ARG A 94 -5.40 2.70 -0.58
CA ARG A 94 -5.64 1.32 -1.02
C ARG A 94 -7.13 1.04 -1.28
N LYS A 95 -8.01 1.55 -0.42
CA LYS A 95 -9.47 1.44 -0.60
C LYS A 95 -9.93 2.23 -1.83
N GLU A 96 -9.38 3.41 -2.06
CA GLU A 96 -9.70 4.23 -3.24
C GLU A 96 -9.22 3.58 -4.53
N GLU A 97 -7.99 3.05 -4.56
CA GLU A 97 -7.45 2.26 -5.67
C GLU A 97 -8.33 1.05 -5.99
N ARG A 98 -8.77 0.29 -4.97
CA ARG A 98 -9.71 -0.83 -5.16
C ARG A 98 -11.06 -0.40 -5.72
N LYS A 99 -11.56 0.78 -5.33
CA LYS A 99 -12.82 1.33 -5.87
C LYS A 99 -12.68 1.77 -7.33
N LYS A 100 -11.58 2.43 -7.68
CA LYS A 100 -11.28 2.91 -9.04
C LYS A 100 -10.94 1.75 -9.98
N ASN A 101 -10.20 0.77 -9.50
CA ASN A 101 -9.68 -0.33 -10.29
C ASN A 101 -10.24 -1.69 -9.85
N LYS A 102 -11.56 -1.85 -9.99
CA LYS A 102 -12.27 -3.07 -9.55
C LYS A 102 -11.74 -4.33 -10.23
N TYR A 103 -11.33 -4.24 -11.50
CA TYR A 103 -10.92 -5.39 -12.32
C TYR A 103 -9.49 -5.87 -12.00
N LYS A 104 -8.58 -4.98 -11.59
CA LYS A 104 -7.19 -5.36 -11.26
C LYS A 104 -7.08 -6.21 -9.99
N PHE A 105 -8.05 -6.13 -9.09
CA PHE A 105 -8.03 -6.86 -7.82
C PHE A 105 -9.03 -8.03 -7.78
N ILE A 106 -9.61 -8.42 -8.92
CA ILE A 106 -10.43 -9.63 -9.00
C ILE A 106 -9.49 -10.82 -8.85
N PRO A 107 -9.75 -11.74 -7.90
CA PRO A 107 -9.01 -13.00 -7.83
C PRO A 107 -9.14 -13.71 -9.17
N ILE A 108 -8.02 -13.93 -9.84
CA ILE A 108 -7.99 -14.78 -11.03
C ILE A 108 -8.27 -16.19 -10.52
N LEU A 109 -9.43 -16.73 -10.88
CA LEU A 109 -9.71 -18.13 -10.63
C LEU A 109 -8.70 -18.95 -11.44
N GLU A 110 -7.88 -19.76 -10.79
CA GLU A 110 -7.03 -20.74 -11.46
C GLU A 110 -7.91 -21.87 -12.01
N THR A 111 -8.75 -21.56 -13.00
CA THR A 111 -9.26 -22.57 -13.90
C THR A 111 -8.07 -23.00 -14.76
N GLY A 112 -7.69 -24.28 -14.68
CA GLY A 112 -6.60 -24.83 -15.49
C GLY A 112 -6.75 -24.41 -16.95
N ILE A 113 -5.60 -24.21 -17.61
CA ILE A 113 -5.56 -23.91 -19.04
C ILE A 113 -6.33 -25.03 -19.75
N PRO A 114 -7.37 -24.73 -20.56
CA PRO A 114 -8.03 -25.77 -21.33
C PRO A 114 -7.02 -26.44 -22.26
N ASP A 115 -6.87 -27.76 -22.15
CA ASP A 115 -5.96 -28.56 -23.00
C ASP A 115 -6.46 -28.62 -24.46
N GLU A 116 -7.73 -28.33 -24.69
CA GLU A 116 -8.35 -28.34 -26.01
C GLU A 116 -8.56 -26.92 -26.54
N PRO A 117 -8.21 -26.65 -27.81
CA PRO A 117 -8.50 -25.36 -28.43
C PRO A 117 -10.01 -25.13 -28.46
N ALA A 118 -10.44 -23.95 -28.01
CA ALA A 118 -11.85 -23.57 -28.06
C ALA A 118 -12.31 -23.48 -29.52
N ILE A 119 -13.08 -24.47 -29.96
CA ILE A 119 -13.74 -24.46 -31.27
C ILE A 119 -14.86 -23.41 -31.18
N THR A 120 -14.62 -22.23 -31.74
CA THR A 120 -15.61 -21.14 -31.74
C THR A 120 -16.38 -21.18 -33.07
N PRO A 121 -17.71 -21.40 -33.03
CA PRO A 121 -18.54 -21.35 -34.23
C PRO A 121 -18.50 -20.00 -34.93
N CYS A 122 -18.98 -19.95 -36.17
CA CYS A 122 -19.12 -18.69 -36.90
C CYS A 122 -19.92 -17.65 -36.11
N SER A 123 -19.46 -16.40 -36.10
CA SER A 123 -20.15 -15.29 -35.44
C SER A 123 -21.57 -15.05 -35.96
N TYR A 124 -21.86 -15.45 -37.21
CA TYR A 124 -23.21 -15.40 -37.77
C TYR A 124 -24.13 -16.44 -37.12
N ALA A 125 -23.68 -17.70 -37.03
CA ALA A 125 -24.42 -18.79 -36.39
C ALA A 125 -24.73 -18.46 -34.92
N LEU A 126 -23.74 -17.92 -34.19
CA LEU A 126 -23.92 -17.49 -32.79
C LEU A 126 -24.98 -16.39 -32.65
N LYS A 127 -24.94 -15.35 -33.50
CA LYS A 127 -25.96 -14.29 -33.44
C LYS A 127 -27.36 -14.76 -33.78
N LYS A 128 -27.50 -15.71 -34.71
CA LYS A 128 -28.80 -16.31 -35.01
C LYS A 128 -29.30 -17.13 -33.83
N LEU A 129 -28.43 -17.91 -33.18
CA LEU A 129 -28.76 -18.60 -31.93
C LEU A 129 -29.19 -17.62 -30.83
N ASP A 130 -28.48 -16.51 -30.64
CA ASP A 130 -28.86 -15.45 -29.69
C ASP A 130 -30.25 -14.86 -29.99
N LYS A 131 -30.61 -14.76 -31.29
CA LYS A 131 -31.94 -14.30 -31.74
C LYS A 131 -33.01 -15.39 -31.68
N GLY A 132 -32.64 -16.65 -31.37
CA GLY A 132 -33.53 -17.81 -31.44
C GLY A 132 -33.94 -18.18 -32.87
N GLU A 133 -33.19 -17.74 -33.87
CA GLU A 133 -33.42 -18.07 -35.28
C GLU A 133 -32.81 -19.44 -35.61
N TYR A 134 -33.40 -20.11 -36.60
CA TYR A 134 -32.87 -21.37 -37.10
C TYR A 134 -31.52 -21.16 -37.81
N VAL A 135 -30.58 -22.05 -37.54
CA VAL A 135 -29.22 -22.09 -38.08
C VAL A 135 -28.93 -23.50 -38.57
N GLU A 136 -28.42 -23.61 -39.80
CA GLU A 136 -28.00 -24.86 -40.40
C GLU A 136 -26.82 -25.48 -39.62
N LEU A 137 -26.88 -26.79 -39.39
CA LEU A 137 -25.82 -27.55 -38.69
C LEU A 137 -24.49 -27.51 -39.44
N TRP A 138 -24.51 -27.24 -40.74
CA TRP A 138 -23.32 -27.09 -41.56
C TRP A 138 -22.33 -26.06 -40.98
N TYR A 139 -22.79 -25.00 -40.32
CA TYR A 139 -21.89 -24.01 -39.68
C TYR A 139 -21.04 -24.57 -38.53
N PHE A 140 -21.34 -25.78 -38.04
CA PHE A 140 -20.65 -26.45 -36.94
C PHE A 140 -19.79 -27.62 -37.43
N THR A 141 -19.75 -27.90 -38.74
CA THR A 141 -18.83 -28.87 -39.35
C THR A 141 -17.43 -28.26 -39.46
N ASN A 142 -16.41 -29.08 -39.75
CA ASN A 142 -15.05 -28.56 -39.94
C ASN A 142 -14.99 -27.58 -41.12
N ASP A 143 -15.67 -27.88 -42.22
CA ASP A 143 -15.75 -27.01 -43.39
C ASP A 143 -16.45 -25.68 -43.06
N GLY A 144 -17.54 -25.73 -42.30
CA GLY A 144 -18.24 -24.52 -41.82
C GLY A 144 -17.38 -23.66 -40.90
N LEU A 145 -16.60 -24.28 -40.01
CA LEU A 145 -15.68 -23.58 -39.11
C LEU A 145 -14.49 -22.96 -39.87
N ASP A 146 -13.94 -23.66 -40.85
CA ASP A 146 -12.86 -23.15 -41.70
C ASP A 146 -13.35 -21.97 -42.55
N GLU A 147 -14.53 -22.06 -43.17
CA GLU A 147 -15.11 -20.95 -43.91
C GLU A 147 -15.42 -19.75 -43.00
N ALA A 148 -15.88 -20.01 -41.78
CA ALA A 148 -16.13 -18.99 -40.77
C ALA A 148 -14.86 -18.28 -40.28
N SER A 149 -13.72 -18.98 -40.22
CA SER A 149 -12.44 -18.37 -39.86
C SER A 149 -11.99 -17.32 -40.89
N ILE A 150 -12.42 -17.49 -42.15
CA ILE A 150 -12.07 -16.63 -43.28
C ILE A 150 -13.04 -15.43 -43.40
N LYS A 151 -14.33 -15.62 -43.12
CA LYS A 151 -15.38 -14.60 -43.31
C LYS A 151 -15.86 -14.00 -41.98
N LYS A 152 -15.40 -12.79 -41.65
CA LYS A 152 -15.66 -12.10 -40.37
C LYS A 152 -16.95 -11.26 -40.31
N THR A 153 -17.82 -11.32 -41.31
CA THR A 153 -18.94 -10.38 -41.43
C THR A 153 -20.24 -10.91 -40.82
N ILE A 154 -20.75 -10.13 -39.87
CA ILE A 154 -21.60 -10.60 -38.77
C ILE A 154 -23.05 -10.15 -38.86
N ASP A 155 -23.43 -9.43 -39.92
CA ASP A 155 -24.78 -8.88 -40.05
C ASP A 155 -25.17 -8.85 -41.52
N ASP A 156 -26.36 -9.35 -41.84
CA ASP A 156 -26.86 -9.56 -43.21
C ASP A 156 -27.18 -8.22 -43.90
N ASP A 157 -27.48 -7.20 -43.09
CA ASP A 157 -27.71 -5.83 -43.54
C ASP A 157 -26.40 -5.01 -43.65
N ALA A 158 -25.26 -5.57 -43.23
CA ALA A 158 -23.98 -4.89 -43.37
C ALA A 158 -23.51 -4.89 -44.83
N MET A 159 -22.97 -3.76 -45.28
CA MET A 159 -22.35 -3.66 -46.61
C MET A 159 -20.87 -4.02 -46.51
N ILE A 160 -20.41 -4.89 -47.41
CA ILE A 160 -19.00 -5.29 -47.56
C ILE A 160 -18.49 -4.81 -48.91
N LEU A 161 -17.26 -4.29 -48.92
CA LEU A 161 -16.58 -3.97 -50.17
C LEU A 161 -16.09 -5.27 -50.83
N SER A 162 -16.65 -5.60 -52.00
CA SER A 162 -16.33 -6.82 -52.76
C SER A 162 -15.76 -6.47 -54.14
N THR A 163 -14.80 -7.26 -54.62
CA THR A 163 -14.25 -7.14 -55.98
C THR A 163 -15.10 -7.94 -56.96
N LEU A 164 -15.66 -7.24 -57.96
CA LEU A 164 -16.40 -7.86 -59.06
C LEU A 164 -15.43 -8.55 -60.04
N ALA A 165 -15.99 -9.40 -60.91
CA ALA A 165 -15.24 -10.14 -61.92
C ALA A 165 -14.50 -9.24 -62.93
N ASP A 166 -14.89 -7.97 -63.04
CA ASP A 166 -14.24 -6.95 -63.88
C ASP A 166 -13.10 -6.20 -63.17
N GLY A 167 -12.79 -6.55 -61.91
CA GLY A 167 -11.76 -5.92 -61.09
C GLY A 167 -12.21 -4.63 -60.39
N SER A 168 -13.44 -4.18 -60.57
CA SER A 168 -14.00 -3.04 -59.84
C SER A 168 -14.43 -3.43 -58.42
N THR A 169 -14.42 -2.48 -57.49
CA THR A 169 -14.92 -2.69 -56.12
C THR A 169 -16.30 -2.07 -55.95
N ALA A 170 -17.28 -2.83 -55.47
CA ALA A 170 -18.59 -2.30 -55.08
C ALA A 170 -18.95 -2.69 -53.65
N TRP A 171 -19.80 -1.87 -53.05
CA TRP A 171 -20.46 -2.21 -51.79
C TRP A 171 -21.61 -3.18 -52.08
N VAL A 172 -21.49 -4.39 -51.56
CA VAL A 172 -22.49 -5.45 -51.69
C VAL A 172 -22.97 -5.84 -50.30
N SER A 173 -24.25 -6.17 -50.14
CA SER A 173 -24.75 -6.71 -48.87
C SER A 173 -23.95 -7.96 -48.51
N SER A 174 -23.59 -8.08 -47.25
CA SER A 174 -22.86 -9.21 -46.69
C SER A 174 -23.55 -10.54 -46.98
N ALA A 175 -24.90 -10.56 -46.96
CA ALA A 175 -25.70 -11.73 -47.29
C ALA A 175 -25.39 -12.23 -48.72
N SER A 176 -25.16 -11.32 -49.67
CA SER A 176 -24.86 -11.67 -51.06
C SER A 176 -23.41 -12.14 -51.28
N THR A 177 -22.52 -11.98 -50.30
CA THR A 177 -21.14 -12.52 -50.36
C THR A 177 -21.02 -13.91 -49.74
N ARG A 178 -22.05 -14.35 -49.00
CA ARG A 178 -22.19 -15.73 -48.56
C ARG A 178 -22.75 -16.52 -49.73
N SER A 179 -21.89 -17.22 -50.46
CA SER A 179 -22.37 -18.11 -51.50
C SER A 179 -23.30 -19.14 -50.86
N ALA A 180 -24.59 -19.11 -51.18
CA ALA A 180 -25.55 -20.19 -50.89
C ALA A 180 -25.16 -21.56 -51.49
N ARG A 181 -24.00 -21.61 -52.15
CA ARG A 181 -23.42 -22.79 -52.79
C ARG A 181 -22.53 -23.62 -51.86
N SER A 182 -22.08 -23.07 -50.74
CA SER A 182 -21.25 -23.80 -49.75
C SER A 182 -22.03 -24.33 -48.56
N VAL A 183 -23.12 -23.65 -48.15
CA VAL A 183 -23.96 -24.10 -47.03
C VAL A 183 -24.82 -25.27 -47.46
N ILE A 184 -24.70 -26.40 -46.76
CA ILE A 184 -25.49 -27.61 -47.00
C ILE A 184 -26.70 -27.60 -46.06
N ASN A 185 -27.91 -27.83 -46.58
CA ASN A 185 -29.10 -28.01 -45.76
C ASN A 185 -28.96 -29.24 -44.86
N ASP A 186 -29.51 -29.18 -43.64
CA ASP A 186 -29.46 -30.29 -42.67
C ASP A 186 -29.96 -31.63 -43.23
N GLU A 187 -30.96 -31.60 -44.12
CA GLU A 187 -31.53 -32.80 -44.77
C GLU A 187 -30.55 -33.50 -45.73
N ASN A 188 -29.56 -32.75 -46.25
CA ASN A 188 -28.57 -33.23 -47.22
C ASN A 188 -27.18 -33.37 -46.58
N LEU A 189 -27.05 -33.14 -45.27
CA LEU A 189 -25.79 -33.21 -44.56
C LEU A 189 -25.37 -34.69 -44.39
N PRO A 190 -24.14 -35.07 -44.78
CA PRO A 190 -23.64 -36.42 -44.58
C PRO A 190 -23.70 -36.81 -43.09
N PHE A 191 -24.03 -38.08 -42.81
CA PHE A 191 -24.21 -38.54 -41.42
C PHE A 191 -22.95 -38.34 -40.56
N GLU A 192 -21.76 -38.45 -41.15
CA GLU A 192 -20.49 -38.19 -40.44
C GLU A 192 -20.35 -36.72 -40.02
N GLU A 193 -20.69 -35.79 -40.91
CA GLU A 193 -20.68 -34.36 -40.61
C GLU A 193 -21.77 -33.98 -39.59
N PHE A 194 -22.93 -34.62 -39.68
CA PHE A 194 -24.00 -34.47 -38.69
C PHE A 194 -23.54 -34.90 -37.29
N CYS A 195 -22.88 -36.05 -37.16
CA CYS A 195 -22.34 -36.52 -35.88
C CYS A 195 -21.27 -35.58 -35.30
N GLN A 196 -20.53 -34.85 -36.13
CA GLN A 196 -19.55 -33.85 -35.69
C GLN A 196 -20.21 -32.52 -35.32
N ALA A 197 -21.18 -32.06 -36.11
CA ALA A 197 -21.86 -30.79 -35.92
C ALA A 197 -22.77 -30.79 -34.69
N CYS A 198 -23.49 -31.87 -34.41
CA CYS A 198 -24.47 -31.94 -33.32
C CYS A 198 -23.89 -31.63 -31.92
N PRO A 199 -22.80 -32.27 -31.45
CA PRO A 199 -22.24 -31.96 -30.14
C PRO A 199 -21.80 -30.50 -30.03
N ARG A 200 -21.20 -29.96 -31.11
CA ARG A 200 -20.72 -28.57 -31.16
C ARG A 200 -21.87 -27.56 -31.14
N PHE A 201 -22.96 -27.87 -31.85
CA PHE A 201 -24.19 -27.08 -31.83
C PHE A 201 -24.79 -27.04 -30.42
N LEU A 202 -24.89 -28.19 -29.74
CA LEU A 202 -25.43 -28.26 -28.38
C LEU A 202 -24.58 -27.52 -27.35
N THR A 203 -23.25 -27.47 -27.52
CA THR A 203 -22.37 -26.66 -26.65
C THR A 203 -22.44 -25.16 -26.92
N ALA A 204 -23.02 -24.75 -28.05
CA ALA A 204 -23.13 -23.35 -28.46
C ALA A 204 -24.48 -22.69 -28.09
N ILE A 205 -25.45 -23.47 -27.59
CA ILE A 205 -26.72 -23.03 -27.02
C ILE A 205 -26.55 -22.81 -25.51
#